data_AF-A0A1J3EN65-F1
#
_entry.id   AF-A0A1J3EN65-F1
#
_cell.length_a   1.000
_cell.length_b   1.000
_cell.length_c   1.000
_cell.angle_alpha   90.00
_cell.angle_beta   90.00
_cell.angle_gamma   90.00
#
_symmetry.space_group_name_H-M   'P 1'
#
loop_
_entity.id
_entity.type
_entity.pdbx_description
1 polymer ?
#
loop_
_entity_poly.entity_id
_entity_poly.type
_entity_poly.pdbx_seq_one_letter_code
_entity_poly.pdbx_strand_id
1 'polypeptide(L)'
;VNFRGDELRDNFISHLEKALKDEKVPYFIDNHLVPSDDLEILFKEIEDSKVALAVFSQQYPESKWCLDELVKIMEKVKEDKLKVIPIFFKVKVEDVKHQTGEFGLKLTGRGNRGESNIAKWKNALTSVTAKKGLTSATYSTERDLIVDIVEAVKKALDKVSQGGEGTILRSINISSESFNGNIFSETIEQPRRDLPGTEQRLKKLEDILFDFKCAQLRIIGIVGMPGIGKTTLAELYFNRWNHELVFNKLILGIREKSKDHGSNWLM
;
A
#
# COMPACT_ATOMS: atom_id res chain seq x y z
N VAL A 1 -2.18 3.93 -5.83
CA VAL A 1 -2.97 4.96 -5.10
C VAL A 1 -2.08 5.49 -4.01
N ASN A 2 -1.69 6.75 -4.08
CA ASN A 2 -0.77 7.40 -3.15
C ASN A 2 -1.58 8.27 -2.17
N PHE A 3 -1.44 8.01 -0.87
CA PHE A 3 -2.22 8.66 0.18
C PHE A 3 -1.57 8.53 1.56
N ARG A 4 -2.07 9.28 2.54
CA ARG A 4 -1.69 9.13 3.95
C ARG A 4 -2.89 9.27 4.88
N GLY A 5 -2.83 8.49 5.96
CA GLY A 5 -3.71 8.59 7.12
C GLY A 5 -4.44 7.29 7.38
N ASP A 6 -4.33 6.76 8.61
CA ASP A 6 -4.94 5.48 9.00
C ASP A 6 -6.46 5.57 8.95
N GLU A 7 -7.03 6.70 9.39
CA GLU A 7 -8.47 6.96 9.29
C GLU A 7 -8.96 6.98 7.83
N LEU A 8 -8.11 7.41 6.89
CA LEU A 8 -8.44 7.41 5.46
C LEU A 8 -8.38 5.99 4.89
N ARG A 9 -7.42 5.18 5.37
CA ARG A 9 -7.20 3.79 4.95
C ARG A 9 -8.44 2.94 5.20
N ASP A 10 -8.91 2.91 6.45
CA ASP A 10 -9.97 1.99 6.87
C ASP A 10 -11.38 2.44 6.41
N ASN A 11 -11.52 3.70 6.00
CA ASN A 11 -12.80 4.27 5.55
C ASN A 11 -12.81 4.56 4.05
N PHE A 12 -12.40 5.76 3.64
CA PHE A 12 -12.54 6.22 2.27
C PHE A 12 -11.77 5.35 1.26
N ILE A 13 -10.54 4.95 1.60
CA ILE A 13 -9.69 4.14 0.72
C ILE A 13 -10.20 2.71 0.65
N SER A 14 -10.66 2.09 1.75
CA SER A 14 -11.24 0.74 1.72
C SER A 14 -12.49 0.67 0.82
N HIS A 15 -13.32 1.72 0.82
CA HIS A 15 -14.45 1.83 -0.10
C HIS A 15 -14.03 2.08 -1.55
N LEU A 16 -13.01 2.90 -1.78
CA LEU A 16 -12.44 3.11 -3.11
C LEU A 16 -11.81 1.82 -3.67
N GLU A 17 -11.07 1.08 -2.85
CA GLU A 17 -10.49 -0.21 -3.18
C GLU A 17 -11.56 -1.20 -3.62
N LYS A 18 -12.63 -1.32 -2.83
CA LYS A 18 -13.78 -2.15 -3.17
C LYS A 18 -14.39 -1.75 -4.52
N ALA A 19 -14.61 -0.44 -4.75
CA ALA A 19 -15.19 0.03 -6.01
C ALA A 19 -14.28 -0.25 -7.23
N LEU A 20 -12.96 -0.08 -7.09
CA LEU A 20 -12.00 -0.44 -8.13
C LEU A 20 -12.02 -1.95 -8.42
N LYS A 21 -12.10 -2.77 -7.37
CA LYS A 21 -12.18 -4.24 -7.47
C LYS A 21 -13.47 -4.70 -8.16
N ASP A 22 -14.61 -4.16 -7.75
CA ASP A 22 -15.93 -4.48 -8.31
C ASP A 22 -15.97 -4.14 -9.82
N GLU A 23 -15.30 -3.05 -10.20
CA GLU A 23 -15.16 -2.59 -11.59
C GLU A 23 -13.98 -3.23 -12.35
N LYS A 24 -13.32 -4.23 -11.76
CA LYS A 24 -12.20 -5.01 -12.33
C LYS A 24 -11.03 -4.14 -12.82
N VAL A 25 -10.80 -3.00 -12.18
CA VAL A 25 -9.65 -2.13 -12.46
C VAL A 25 -8.46 -2.66 -11.65
N PRO A 26 -7.33 -3.05 -12.29
CA PRO A 26 -6.12 -3.41 -11.56
C PRO A 26 -5.61 -2.20 -10.77
N TYR A 27 -5.26 -2.40 -9.51
CA TYR A 27 -4.76 -1.34 -8.65
C TYR A 27 -3.59 -1.81 -7.80
N PHE A 28 -2.76 -0.84 -7.44
CA PHE A 28 -1.79 -0.95 -6.37
C PHE A 28 -2.16 0.11 -5.33
N ILE A 29 -2.40 -0.30 -4.08
CA ILE A 29 -2.64 0.63 -2.96
C ILE A 29 -1.41 0.62 -2.09
N ASP A 30 -0.95 1.82 -1.82
CA ASP A 30 0.21 2.05 -1.01
C ASP A 30 -0.07 1.68 0.47
N ASN A 31 0.67 0.67 0.95
CA ASN A 31 0.48 0.03 2.25
C ASN A 31 1.65 0.32 3.20
N HIS A 32 2.09 1.60 3.34
CA HIS A 32 3.16 2.15 4.22
C HIS A 32 3.17 1.73 5.72
N LEU A 33 2.95 0.46 6.04
CA LEU A 33 2.89 -0.15 7.36
C LEU A 33 4.21 -0.82 7.76
N VAL A 34 5.18 -0.93 6.84
CA VAL A 34 6.49 -1.56 7.11
C VAL A 34 7.63 -0.65 6.62
N PRO A 35 8.44 -0.08 7.52
CA PRO A 35 9.71 0.54 7.17
C PRO A 35 10.80 -0.53 7.18
N SER A 36 11.34 -0.90 6.02
CA SER A 36 12.75 -1.30 5.95
C SER A 36 13.38 -1.15 4.56
N ASP A 37 12.86 -1.68 3.44
CA ASP A 37 13.74 -1.83 2.25
C ASP A 37 13.19 -1.54 0.83
N ASP A 38 11.98 -1.00 0.63
CA ASP A 38 11.34 -1.06 -0.71
C ASP A 38 10.95 0.28 -1.38
N LEU A 39 11.78 1.33 -1.24
CA LEU A 39 11.63 2.54 -2.08
C LEU A 39 11.77 2.19 -3.58
N GLU A 40 12.61 1.22 -3.93
CA GLU A 40 12.77 0.75 -5.31
C GLU A 40 11.52 0.04 -5.84
N ILE A 41 10.88 -0.81 -5.02
CA ILE A 41 9.64 -1.48 -5.42
C ILE A 41 8.53 -0.44 -5.61
N LEU A 42 8.41 0.53 -4.71
CA LEU A 42 7.37 1.55 -4.83
C LEU A 42 7.54 2.43 -6.06
N PHE A 43 8.78 2.81 -6.38
CA PHE A 43 9.06 3.53 -7.63
C PHE A 43 8.85 2.68 -8.87
N LYS A 44 9.09 1.37 -8.80
CA LYS A 44 8.77 0.43 -9.87
C LYS A 44 7.26 0.34 -10.10
N GLU A 45 6.46 0.23 -9.05
CA GLU A 45 5.00 0.21 -9.16
C GLU A 45 4.46 1.51 -9.78
N ILE A 46 5.04 2.66 -9.45
CA ILE A 46 4.71 3.95 -10.09
C ILE A 46 5.12 3.94 -11.58
N GLU A 47 6.24 3.31 -11.93
CA GLU A 47 6.73 3.20 -13.31
C GLU A 47 5.89 2.28 -14.18
N ASP A 48 5.42 1.17 -13.63
CA ASP A 48 4.58 0.19 -14.33
C ASP A 48 3.11 0.65 -14.41
N SER A 49 2.70 1.59 -13.57
CA SER A 49 1.36 2.18 -13.54
C SER A 49 1.04 3.08 -14.75
N LYS A 50 -0.23 3.09 -15.18
CA LYS A 50 -0.75 4.01 -16.21
C LYS A 50 -1.46 5.23 -15.65
N VAL A 51 -2.06 5.08 -14.47
CA VAL A 51 -2.81 6.12 -13.77
C VAL A 51 -2.41 6.13 -12.30
N ALA A 52 -2.07 7.30 -11.77
CA ALA A 52 -1.86 7.53 -10.35
C ALA A 52 -2.99 8.39 -9.77
N LEU A 53 -3.60 7.88 -8.69
CA LEU A 53 -4.45 8.68 -7.81
C LEU A 53 -3.59 9.26 -6.69
N ALA A 54 -3.53 10.59 -6.59
CA ALA A 54 -2.86 11.30 -5.50
C ALA A 54 -3.92 11.88 -4.56
N VAL A 55 -4.13 11.24 -3.41
CA VAL A 55 -5.22 11.57 -2.48
C VAL A 55 -4.69 12.46 -1.35
N PHE A 56 -4.94 13.75 -1.47
CA PHE A 56 -4.54 14.77 -0.50
C PHE A 56 -5.52 14.82 0.67
N SER A 57 -5.02 14.50 1.86
CA SER A 57 -5.68 14.64 3.15
C SER A 57 -4.89 15.61 4.04
N GLN A 58 -5.44 15.98 5.19
CA GLN A 58 -4.74 16.82 6.17
C GLN A 58 -3.43 16.22 6.69
N GLN A 59 -3.27 14.89 6.66
CA GLN A 59 -2.06 14.19 7.15
C GLN A 59 -1.07 13.88 6.02
N TYR A 60 -1.46 14.07 4.76
CA TYR A 60 -0.59 13.86 3.59
C TYR A 60 0.81 14.49 3.72
N PRO A 61 0.96 15.78 4.07
CA PRO A 61 2.27 16.42 4.09
C PRO A 61 3.15 16.02 5.29
N GLU A 62 2.65 15.18 6.20
CA GLU A 62 3.44 14.60 7.30
C GLU A 62 4.31 13.42 6.84
N SER A 63 3.95 12.76 5.73
CA SER A 63 4.67 11.59 5.21
C SER A 63 5.69 12.00 4.16
N LYS A 64 6.98 11.88 4.49
CA LYS A 64 8.08 12.08 3.52
C LYS A 64 7.94 11.14 2.33
N TRP A 65 7.59 9.88 2.58
CA TRP A 65 7.35 8.88 1.52
C TRP A 65 6.24 9.31 0.56
N CYS A 66 5.08 9.75 1.06
CA CYS A 66 3.99 10.18 0.18
C CYS A 66 4.39 11.37 -0.69
N LEU A 67 5.22 12.28 -0.15
CA LEU A 67 5.75 13.43 -0.88
C LEU A 67 6.82 13.03 -1.91
N ASP A 68 7.69 12.07 -1.60
CA ASP A 68 8.69 11.54 -2.53
C ASP A 68 8.02 10.75 -3.67
N GLU A 69 6.99 9.95 -3.36
CA GLU A 69 6.13 9.32 -4.37
C GLU A 69 5.47 10.36 -5.28
N LEU A 70 4.94 11.46 -4.72
CA LEU A 70 4.35 12.52 -5.52
C LEU A 70 5.37 13.14 -6.48
N VAL A 71 6.61 13.35 -6.03
CA VAL A 71 7.69 13.83 -6.90
C VAL A 71 7.90 12.85 -8.06
N LYS A 72 8.01 11.55 -7.78
CA LYS A 72 8.17 10.51 -8.80
C LYS A 72 6.97 10.42 -9.77
N ILE A 73 5.75 10.50 -9.26
CA ILE A 73 4.52 10.56 -10.06
C ILE A 73 4.60 11.76 -11.02
N MET A 74 4.95 12.94 -10.50
CA MET A 74 5.03 14.15 -11.32
C MET A 74 6.17 14.14 -12.33
N GLU A 75 7.27 13.43 -12.06
CA GLU A 75 8.31 13.14 -13.07
C GLU A 75 7.73 12.31 -14.23
N LYS A 76 7.03 11.21 -13.94
CA LYS A 76 6.41 10.36 -14.98
C LYS A 76 5.28 11.06 -15.74
N VAL A 77 4.57 11.98 -15.09
CA VAL A 77 3.58 12.86 -15.74
C VAL A 77 4.25 13.83 -16.71
N LYS A 78 5.43 14.37 -16.39
CA LYS A 78 6.19 15.23 -17.32
C LYS A 78 6.74 14.47 -18.52
N GLU A 79 7.08 13.19 -18.32
CA GLU A 79 7.48 12.26 -19.39
C GLU A 79 6.30 11.73 -20.22
N ASP A 80 5.07 12.13 -19.92
CA ASP A 80 3.81 11.62 -20.48
C ASP A 80 3.62 10.08 -20.35
N LYS A 81 4.33 9.45 -19.41
CA LYS A 81 4.26 8.00 -19.15
C LYS A 81 3.16 7.61 -18.17
N LEU A 82 2.70 8.57 -17.37
CA LEU A 82 1.72 8.37 -16.30
C LEU A 82 0.70 9.51 -16.30
N LYS A 83 -0.59 9.18 -16.18
CA LYS A 83 -1.63 10.20 -15.91
C LYS A 83 -1.84 10.31 -14.41
N VAL A 84 -1.96 11.52 -13.89
CA VAL A 84 -2.29 11.76 -12.47
C VAL A 84 -3.68 12.37 -12.33
N ILE A 85 -4.45 11.88 -11.36
CA ILE A 85 -5.75 12.42 -10.96
C ILE A 85 -5.63 12.83 -9.49
N PRO A 86 -5.51 14.14 -9.18
CA PRO A 86 -5.48 14.60 -7.80
C PRO A 86 -6.88 14.55 -7.17
N ILE A 87 -6.97 13.97 -5.98
CA ILE A 87 -8.17 13.89 -5.17
C ILE A 87 -7.97 14.72 -3.91
N PHE A 88 -8.77 15.77 -3.71
CA PHE A 88 -8.68 16.64 -2.54
C PHE A 88 -9.76 16.23 -1.52
N PHE A 89 -9.38 15.40 -0.57
CA PHE A 89 -10.29 14.80 0.40
C PHE A 89 -10.25 15.57 1.73
N LYS A 90 -11.34 16.30 2.02
CA LYS A 90 -11.49 17.14 3.22
C LYS A 90 -10.33 18.14 3.41
N VAL A 91 -9.74 18.60 2.30
CA VAL A 91 -8.71 19.65 2.23
C VAL A 91 -9.09 20.69 1.17
N LYS A 92 -8.67 21.94 1.37
CA LYS A 92 -8.84 22.99 0.35
C LYS A 92 -7.74 22.85 -0.70
N VAL A 93 -8.12 22.92 -1.98
CA VAL A 93 -7.17 22.91 -3.11
C VAL A 93 -6.12 24.01 -2.97
N GLU A 94 -6.53 25.21 -2.55
CA GLU A 94 -5.63 26.36 -2.36
C GLU A 94 -4.59 26.11 -1.28
N ASP A 95 -4.95 25.45 -0.18
CA ASP A 95 -4.00 25.11 0.89
C ASP A 95 -2.96 24.09 0.41
N VAL A 96 -3.34 23.14 -0.45
CA VAL A 96 -2.39 22.20 -1.08
C VAL A 96 -1.49 22.92 -2.09
N LYS A 97 -2.04 23.81 -2.91
CA LYS A 97 -1.34 24.52 -3.99
C LYS A 97 -0.33 25.54 -3.49
N HIS A 98 -0.69 26.27 -2.44
CA HIS A 98 0.13 27.32 -1.83
C HIS A 98 0.85 26.86 -0.57
N GLN A 99 0.58 25.64 -0.12
CA GLN A 99 1.12 25.06 1.11
C GLN A 99 0.89 26.00 2.30
N THR A 100 -0.35 26.42 2.48
CA THR A 100 -0.82 27.33 3.54
C THR A 100 -1.65 26.60 4.58
N GLY A 101 -2.05 27.32 5.64
CA GLY A 101 -2.88 26.78 6.71
C GLY A 101 -2.21 25.60 7.42
N GLU A 102 -3.03 24.69 7.95
CA GLU A 102 -2.56 23.50 8.66
C GLU A 102 -1.77 22.56 7.75
N PHE A 103 -2.15 22.45 6.46
CA PHE A 103 -1.44 21.64 5.48
C PHE A 103 0.01 22.12 5.31
N GLY A 104 0.21 23.43 5.17
CA GLY A 104 1.52 24.08 5.11
C GLY A 104 2.34 23.89 6.37
N LEU A 105 1.72 24.05 7.54
CA LEU A 105 2.38 23.84 8.83
C LEU A 105 2.84 22.40 9.01
N LYS A 106 2.05 21.42 8.55
CA LYS A 106 2.43 20.00 8.58
C LYS A 106 3.48 19.65 7.53
N LEU A 107 3.60 20.40 6.44
CA LEU A 107 4.68 20.24 5.46
C LEU A 107 6.04 20.72 6.01
N THR A 108 6.04 21.73 6.86
CA THR A 108 7.27 22.32 7.44
C THR A 108 7.54 21.85 8.87
N GLY A 109 6.56 21.25 9.54
CA GLY A 109 6.56 20.94 10.97
C GLY A 109 7.29 19.65 11.39
N ARG A 110 7.84 19.71 12.62
CA ARG A 110 8.47 18.69 13.47
C ARG A 110 9.42 17.69 12.79
N GLY A 111 10.71 17.86 13.07
CA GLY A 111 11.79 16.92 12.76
C GLY A 111 12.70 17.43 11.66
N ASN A 112 13.98 17.03 11.69
CA ASN A 112 14.98 17.24 10.63
C ASN A 112 14.47 16.70 9.28
N ARG A 113 13.57 17.43 8.63
CA ARG A 113 13.25 17.28 7.22
C ARG A 113 14.44 17.90 6.51
N GLY A 114 15.39 17.07 6.07
CA GLY A 114 16.57 17.54 5.35
C GLY A 114 16.14 18.59 4.32
N GLU A 115 16.69 19.80 4.45
CA GLU A 115 16.23 21.01 3.74
C GLU A 115 16.21 20.82 2.21
N SER A 116 16.98 19.85 1.70
CA SER A 116 17.20 19.61 0.28
C SER A 116 15.96 19.16 -0.52
N ASN A 117 14.98 18.47 0.08
CA ASN A 117 13.81 17.96 -0.66
C ASN A 117 12.57 18.86 -0.59
N ILE A 118 12.52 19.85 0.32
CA ILE A 118 11.31 20.65 0.54
C ILE A 118 10.90 21.45 -0.71
N ALA A 119 11.88 21.92 -1.48
CA ALA A 119 11.62 22.63 -2.74
C ALA A 119 10.99 21.70 -3.79
N LYS A 120 11.46 20.45 -3.88
CA LYS A 120 10.90 19.45 -4.79
C LYS A 120 9.46 19.12 -4.42
N TRP A 121 9.19 18.91 -3.13
CA TRP A 121 7.83 18.64 -2.62
C TRP A 121 6.88 19.79 -2.90
N LYS A 122 7.27 21.04 -2.58
CA LYS A 122 6.45 22.23 -2.89
C LYS A 122 6.16 22.33 -4.38
N ASN A 123 7.17 22.16 -5.23
CA ASN A 123 6.99 22.18 -6.68
C ASN A 123 6.03 21.09 -7.17
N ALA A 124 6.12 19.88 -6.63
CA ALA A 124 5.22 18.78 -6.98
C ALA A 124 3.77 19.06 -6.54
N LEU A 125 3.58 19.53 -5.31
CA LEU A 125 2.26 19.91 -4.76
C LEU A 125 1.62 21.05 -5.56
N THR A 126 2.38 22.09 -5.92
CA THR A 126 1.86 23.16 -6.77
C THR A 126 1.55 22.64 -8.18
N SER A 127 2.44 21.85 -8.78
CA SER A 127 2.27 21.35 -10.16
C SER A 127 1.09 20.39 -10.31
N VAL A 128 0.85 19.51 -9.33
CA VAL A 128 -0.25 18.54 -9.38
C VAL A 128 -1.61 19.25 -9.29
N THR A 129 -1.73 20.38 -8.57
CA THR A 129 -2.99 21.15 -8.50
C THR A 129 -3.39 21.80 -9.82
N ALA A 130 -2.48 21.94 -10.78
CA ALA A 130 -2.79 22.38 -12.14
C ALA A 130 -3.42 21.27 -13.00
N LYS A 131 -3.45 20.02 -12.52
CA LYS A 131 -4.10 18.89 -13.19
C LYS A 131 -5.57 18.82 -12.80
N LYS A 132 -6.41 18.33 -13.72
CA LYS A 132 -7.84 18.15 -13.46
C LYS A 132 -8.03 17.13 -12.33
N GLY A 133 -8.58 17.58 -11.21
CA GLY A 133 -8.84 16.77 -10.02
C GLY A 133 -10.30 16.73 -9.60
N LEU A 134 -10.55 16.04 -8.49
CA LEU A 134 -11.85 15.92 -7.83
C LEU A 134 -11.70 16.38 -6.38
N THR A 135 -12.69 17.11 -5.86
CA THR A 135 -12.64 17.66 -4.50
C THR A 135 -13.84 17.20 -3.72
N SER A 136 -13.66 16.61 -2.53
CA SER A 136 -14.79 16.08 -1.75
C SER A 136 -15.82 17.13 -1.36
N ALA A 137 -15.42 18.40 -1.28
CA ALA A 137 -16.31 19.53 -0.98
C ALA A 137 -17.38 19.79 -2.07
N THR A 138 -17.23 19.27 -3.29
CA THR A 138 -18.21 19.44 -4.38
C THR A 138 -19.23 18.30 -4.45
N TYR A 139 -19.16 17.34 -3.53
CA TYR A 139 -20.00 16.15 -3.52
C TYR A 139 -20.89 16.10 -2.27
N SER A 140 -22.12 15.60 -2.44
CA SER A 140 -23.05 15.33 -1.34
C SER A 140 -22.59 14.18 -0.45
N THR A 141 -22.00 13.15 -1.03
CA THR A 141 -21.54 11.96 -0.31
C THR A 141 -20.17 11.49 -0.80
N GLU A 142 -19.43 10.80 0.06
CA GLU A 142 -18.16 10.16 -0.31
C GLU A 142 -18.37 9.04 -1.35
N ARG A 143 -19.55 8.43 -1.39
CA ARG A 143 -19.92 7.43 -2.42
C ARG A 143 -19.96 8.04 -3.81
N ASP A 144 -20.60 9.19 -3.97
CA ASP A 144 -20.70 9.88 -5.26
C ASP A 144 -19.30 10.27 -5.77
N LEU A 145 -18.44 10.74 -4.85
CA LEU A 145 -17.04 11.00 -5.16
C LEU A 145 -16.31 9.72 -5.64
N ILE A 146 -16.49 8.58 -4.96
CA ILE A 146 -15.84 7.32 -5.34
C ILE A 146 -16.29 6.87 -6.73
N VAL A 147 -17.58 6.97 -7.05
CA VAL A 147 -18.11 6.63 -8.40
C VAL A 147 -17.39 7.46 -9.47
N ASP A 148 -17.30 8.77 -9.27
CA ASP A 148 -16.63 9.67 -10.22
C ASP A 148 -15.11 9.43 -10.30
N ILE A 149 -14.46 9.04 -9.19
CA ILE A 149 -13.05 8.64 -9.20
C ILE A 149 -12.86 7.43 -10.11
N VAL A 150 -13.66 6.37 -9.93
CA VAL A 150 -13.53 5.15 -10.73
C VAL A 150 -13.83 5.43 -12.20
N GLU A 151 -14.84 6.25 -12.49
CA GLU A 151 -15.15 6.67 -13.87
C GLU A 151 -13.99 7.47 -14.49
N ALA A 152 -13.38 8.39 -13.74
CA ALA A 152 -12.22 9.15 -14.19
C ALA A 152 -10.99 8.26 -14.46
N VAL A 153 -10.76 7.24 -13.63
CA VAL A 153 -9.69 6.24 -13.85
C VAL A 153 -9.92 5.46 -15.13
N LYS A 154 -11.13 4.92 -15.35
CA LYS A 154 -11.46 4.19 -16.58
C LYS A 154 -11.27 5.05 -17.83
N LYS A 155 -11.81 6.27 -17.82
CA LYS A 155 -11.63 7.24 -18.92
C LYS A 155 -10.16 7.55 -19.19
N ALA A 156 -9.31 7.58 -18.15
CA ALA A 156 -7.88 7.77 -18.32
C ALA A 156 -7.20 6.54 -18.94
N LEU A 157 -7.57 5.33 -18.52
CA LEU A 157 -7.06 4.06 -19.08
C LEU A 157 -7.45 3.85 -20.55
N ASP A 158 -8.68 4.22 -20.93
CA ASP A 158 -9.14 4.13 -22.32
C ASP A 158 -8.29 5.01 -23.25
N LYS A 159 -7.95 6.23 -22.80
CA LYS A 159 -7.10 7.16 -23.55
C LYS A 159 -5.66 6.69 -23.67
N VAL A 160 -5.13 6.02 -22.63
CA VAL A 160 -3.79 5.42 -22.68
C VAL A 160 -3.76 4.27 -23.70
N SER A 161 -4.85 3.51 -23.81
CA SER A 161 -4.97 2.39 -24.76
C SER A 161 -5.11 2.86 -26.22
N GLN A 162 -5.71 4.03 -26.45
CA GLN A 162 -5.89 4.62 -27.80
C GLN A 162 -4.68 5.44 -28.28
N GLY A 163 -3.72 5.76 -27.40
CA GLY A 163 -2.51 6.52 -27.75
C GLY A 163 -1.39 5.68 -28.41
N GLY A 164 -1.62 4.37 -28.58
CA GLY A 164 -0.61 3.43 -29.08
C GLY A 164 -0.67 3.09 -30.58
N GLU A 165 -1.81 3.28 -31.26
CA GLU A 165 -1.94 2.89 -32.67
C GLU A 165 -2.87 3.83 -33.44
N GLY A 166 -2.36 4.38 -34.54
CA GLY A 166 -3.22 4.84 -35.61
C GLY A 166 -3.99 3.65 -36.19
N THR A 167 -5.30 3.83 -36.34
CA THR A 167 -6.21 3.10 -37.25
C THR A 167 -6.16 1.56 -37.18
N ILE A 168 -7.19 0.94 -36.60
CA ILE A 168 -8.18 0.09 -37.31
C ILE A 168 -9.28 -0.30 -36.33
N LEU A 169 -10.52 0.07 -36.70
CA LEU A 169 -11.74 -0.50 -36.16
C LEU A 169 -11.78 -2.01 -36.42
N ARG A 170 -11.91 -2.81 -35.36
CA ARG A 170 -12.67 -4.06 -35.50
C ARG A 170 -13.45 -4.35 -34.23
N SER A 171 -14.73 -3.98 -34.28
CA SER A 171 -15.77 -4.53 -33.44
C SER A 171 -15.70 -6.05 -33.48
N ILE A 172 -15.49 -6.69 -32.33
CA ILE A 172 -15.72 -8.13 -32.17
C ILE A 172 -16.63 -8.30 -30.95
N ASN A 173 -17.92 -8.50 -31.25
CA ASN A 173 -18.86 -9.15 -30.37
C ASN A 173 -18.43 -10.60 -30.19
N ILE A 174 -18.22 -11.07 -28.95
CA ILE A 174 -18.35 -12.50 -28.65
C ILE A 174 -19.17 -12.66 -27.37
N SER A 175 -20.29 -13.32 -27.59
CA SER A 175 -21.28 -13.82 -26.66
C SER A 175 -20.70 -14.84 -25.67
N SER A 176 -21.36 -14.91 -24.52
CA SER A 176 -21.27 -15.95 -23.51
C SER A 176 -21.14 -17.36 -24.10
N GLU A 177 -20.17 -18.14 -23.60
CA GLU A 177 -20.34 -19.58 -23.38
C GLU A 177 -19.33 -20.13 -22.36
N SER A 178 -19.87 -21.02 -21.54
CA SER A 178 -19.34 -21.79 -20.41
C SER A 178 -18.26 -22.81 -20.79
N PHE A 179 -17.29 -23.05 -19.90
CA PHE A 179 -16.56 -24.33 -19.84
C PHE A 179 -16.22 -24.76 -18.41
N ASN A 180 -16.50 -26.04 -18.17
CA ASN A 180 -16.33 -26.83 -16.95
C ASN A 180 -14.90 -27.39 -16.79
N GLY A 181 -14.52 -27.69 -15.53
CA GLY A 181 -13.49 -28.66 -15.12
C GLY A 181 -12.09 -28.04 -14.92
N ASN A 182 -11.32 -28.29 -13.86
CA ASN A 182 -11.32 -29.39 -12.90
C ASN A 182 -10.74 -28.94 -11.55
N ILE A 183 -11.25 -29.59 -10.51
CA ILE A 183 -10.86 -29.55 -9.11
C ILE A 183 -9.49 -30.25 -8.95
N PHE A 184 -8.53 -29.59 -8.32
CA PHE A 184 -7.39 -30.25 -7.66
C PHE A 184 -7.43 -29.91 -6.18
N SER A 185 -7.92 -30.87 -5.41
CA SER A 185 -7.84 -30.97 -3.96
C SER A 185 -6.43 -31.42 -3.56
N GLU A 186 -5.76 -30.70 -2.66
CA GLU A 186 -4.67 -31.26 -1.89
C GLU A 186 -4.70 -30.77 -0.43
N THR A 187 -5.36 -31.62 0.36
CA THR A 187 -5.04 -32.09 1.71
C THR A 187 -4.71 -31.06 2.82
N ILE A 188 -5.70 -30.88 3.69
CA ILE A 188 -5.58 -30.39 5.06
C ILE A 188 -4.85 -31.47 5.90
N GLU A 189 -3.65 -31.21 6.39
CA GLU A 189 -3.06 -31.97 7.50
C GLU A 189 -3.31 -31.25 8.84
N GLN A 190 -3.94 -31.96 9.77
CA GLN A 190 -4.16 -31.54 11.16
C GLN A 190 -2.87 -31.57 12.01
N PRO A 191 -2.79 -30.80 13.12
CA PRO A 191 -1.55 -30.55 13.84
C PRO A 191 -1.09 -31.74 14.69
N ARG A 192 0.23 -32.01 14.68
CA ARG A 192 0.87 -33.03 15.52
C ARG A 192 1.13 -32.51 16.95
N ARG A 193 0.50 -33.19 17.91
CA ARG A 193 0.87 -33.47 19.32
C ARG A 193 1.28 -32.30 20.23
N ASP A 194 0.49 -32.11 21.29
CA ASP A 194 0.81 -31.26 22.44
C ASP A 194 2.10 -31.71 23.16
N LEU A 195 3.16 -30.90 23.07
CA LEU A 195 4.35 -31.05 23.92
C LEU A 195 4.09 -30.35 25.27
N PRO A 196 4.21 -31.03 26.43
CA PRO A 196 3.99 -30.42 27.73
C PRO A 196 4.92 -29.22 27.97
N GLY A 197 4.34 -28.04 28.21
CA GLY A 197 5.07 -26.81 28.55
C GLY A 197 5.30 -25.81 27.41
N THR A 198 4.95 -26.14 26.17
CA THR A 198 4.96 -25.16 25.06
C THR A 198 3.86 -24.11 25.21
N GLU A 199 2.67 -24.52 25.68
CA GLU A 199 1.51 -23.62 25.84
C GLU A 199 1.76 -22.51 26.87
N GLN A 200 2.42 -22.82 27.99
CA GLN A 200 2.79 -21.80 28.99
C GLN A 200 3.82 -20.79 28.44
N ARG A 201 4.73 -21.25 27.57
CA ARG A 201 5.72 -20.38 26.92
C ARG A 201 5.08 -19.53 25.82
N LEU A 202 4.09 -20.09 25.12
CA LEU A 202 3.32 -19.40 24.10
C LEU A 202 2.44 -18.30 24.70
N LYS A 203 1.76 -18.58 25.81
CA LYS A 203 0.98 -17.57 26.54
C LYS A 203 1.84 -16.41 27.05
N LYS A 204 3.04 -16.70 27.57
CA LYS A 204 4.01 -15.65 27.95
C LYS A 204 4.48 -14.82 26.75
N LEU A 205 4.62 -15.44 25.58
CA LEU A 205 5.00 -14.75 24.35
C LEU A 205 3.85 -13.86 23.85
N GLU A 206 2.61 -14.34 23.95
CA GLU A 206 1.40 -13.58 23.66
C GLU A 206 1.28 -12.35 24.57
N ASP A 207 1.47 -12.48 25.89
CA ASP A 207 1.42 -11.34 26.82
C ASP A 207 2.43 -10.23 26.48
N ILE A 208 3.61 -10.58 25.94
CA ILE A 208 4.64 -9.62 25.49
C ILE A 208 4.25 -8.96 24.16
N LEU A 209 3.59 -9.71 23.27
CA LEU A 209 3.23 -9.28 21.92
C LEU A 209 1.90 -8.50 21.87
N PHE A 210 0.94 -8.80 22.74
CA PHE A 210 -0.43 -8.27 22.72
C PHE A 210 -0.62 -6.90 23.38
N ASP A 211 0.44 -6.21 23.81
CA ASP A 211 0.33 -4.82 24.26
C ASP A 211 0.19 -3.87 23.05
N PHE A 212 -0.98 -3.88 22.40
CA PHE A 212 -1.32 -3.12 21.18
C PHE A 212 -1.41 -1.59 21.40
N LYS A 213 -1.03 -1.06 22.56
CA LYS A 213 -1.04 0.40 22.82
C LYS A 213 0.11 1.17 22.16
N CYS A 214 0.97 0.51 21.39
CA CYS A 214 2.12 1.13 20.75
C CYS A 214 2.14 0.87 19.25
N ALA A 215 1.92 1.93 18.45
CA ALA A 215 1.98 1.95 16.99
C ALA A 215 3.42 1.91 16.43
N GLN A 216 4.33 1.16 17.08
CA GLN A 216 5.73 1.01 16.66
C GLN A 216 6.02 -0.45 16.27
N LEU A 217 6.79 -0.60 15.19
CA LEU A 217 7.33 -1.89 14.75
C LEU A 217 8.18 -2.50 15.85
N ARG A 218 7.85 -3.73 16.27
CA ARG A 218 8.56 -4.50 17.29
C ARG A 218 9.19 -5.73 16.67
N ILE A 219 10.52 -5.82 16.79
CA ILE A 219 11.27 -7.03 16.46
C ILE A 219 11.46 -7.81 17.75
N ILE A 220 10.98 -9.06 17.79
CA ILE A 220 11.13 -9.94 18.95
C ILE A 220 12.05 -11.09 18.61
N GLY A 221 13.16 -11.20 19.34
CA GLY A 221 14.09 -12.31 19.24
C GLY A 221 13.80 -13.39 20.29
N ILE A 222 13.54 -14.62 19.86
CA ILE A 222 13.49 -15.78 20.75
C ILE A 222 14.92 -16.35 20.87
N VAL A 223 15.54 -16.19 22.04
CA VAL A 223 16.95 -16.61 22.30
C VAL A 223 17.00 -17.73 23.35
N GLY A 224 17.95 -18.64 23.22
CA GLY A 224 18.12 -19.77 24.13
C GLY A 224 19.02 -20.85 23.56
N MET A 225 19.38 -21.84 24.38
CA MET A 225 20.29 -22.93 23.99
C MET A 225 19.80 -23.72 22.76
N PRO A 226 20.69 -24.30 21.94
CA PRO A 226 20.31 -25.18 20.84
C PRO A 226 19.41 -26.34 21.33
N GLY A 227 18.42 -26.74 20.53
CA GLY A 227 17.51 -27.85 20.87
C GLY A 227 16.35 -27.53 21.82
N ILE A 228 16.30 -26.33 22.44
CA ILE A 228 15.25 -25.97 23.41
C ILE A 228 13.84 -25.73 22.81
N GLY A 229 13.68 -25.86 21.49
CA GLY A 229 12.39 -25.71 20.79
C GLY A 229 12.03 -24.29 20.34
N LYS A 230 13.00 -23.39 20.14
CA LYS A 230 12.74 -21.99 19.71
C LYS A 230 12.00 -21.91 18.38
N THR A 231 12.48 -22.65 17.38
CA THR A 231 11.86 -22.71 16.05
C THR A 231 10.43 -23.25 16.15
N THR A 232 10.24 -24.32 16.93
CA THR A 232 8.92 -24.91 17.21
C THR A 232 7.98 -23.91 17.87
N LEU A 233 8.47 -23.09 18.81
CA LEU A 233 7.64 -22.07 19.46
C LEU A 233 7.24 -20.95 18.50
N ALA A 234 8.16 -20.48 17.65
CA ALA A 234 7.87 -19.47 16.62
C ALA A 234 6.86 -19.99 15.58
N GLU A 235 7.00 -21.24 15.16
CA GLU A 235 6.08 -21.90 14.24
C GLU A 235 4.69 -22.10 14.86
N LEU A 236 4.59 -22.54 16.11
CA LEU A 236 3.31 -22.65 16.83
C LEU A 236 2.62 -21.29 16.97
N TYR A 237 3.35 -20.23 17.29
CA TYR A 237 2.81 -18.87 17.34
C TYR A 237 2.31 -18.43 15.96
N PHE A 238 3.11 -18.62 14.91
CA PHE A 238 2.72 -18.28 13.55
C PHE A 238 1.45 -19.00 13.11
N ASN A 239 1.38 -20.32 13.29
CA ASN A 239 0.22 -21.11 12.90
C ASN A 239 -1.05 -20.71 13.66
N ARG A 240 -0.89 -20.25 14.91
CA ARG A 240 -2.01 -19.77 15.72
C ARG A 240 -2.54 -18.42 15.24
N TRP A 241 -1.67 -17.47 14.88
CA TRP A 241 -2.07 -16.07 14.65
C TRP A 241 -2.01 -15.62 13.19
N ASN A 242 -1.56 -16.47 12.26
CA ASN A 242 -1.44 -16.10 10.84
C ASN A 242 -2.75 -15.56 10.24
N HIS A 243 -3.90 -16.10 10.64
CA HIS A 243 -5.20 -15.73 10.11
C HIS A 243 -5.69 -14.36 10.58
N GLU A 244 -5.15 -13.84 11.68
CA GLU A 244 -5.47 -12.49 12.18
C GLU A 244 -4.54 -11.42 11.58
N LEU A 245 -3.48 -11.83 10.88
CA LEU A 245 -2.49 -10.93 10.29
C LEU A 245 -2.72 -10.79 8.79
N VAL A 246 -2.82 -9.53 8.32
CA VAL A 246 -3.04 -9.19 6.91
C VAL A 246 -1.96 -9.77 6.00
N PHE A 247 -0.70 -9.78 6.47
CA PHE A 247 0.43 -10.43 5.80
C PHE A 247 1.25 -11.20 6.81
N ASN A 248 1.56 -12.45 6.48
CA ASN A 248 2.33 -13.32 7.33
C ASN A 248 3.22 -14.22 6.44
N LYS A 249 4.47 -14.43 6.86
CA LYS A 249 5.39 -15.36 6.19
C LYS A 249 6.26 -16.04 7.24
N LEU A 250 6.21 -17.37 7.27
CA LEU A 250 7.10 -18.17 8.12
C LEU A 250 8.36 -18.51 7.35
N ILE A 251 9.52 -18.10 7.88
CA ILE A 251 10.82 -18.44 7.31
C ILE A 251 11.54 -19.42 8.25
N LEU A 252 11.59 -20.69 7.83
CA LEU A 252 12.30 -21.74 8.56
C LEU A 252 13.73 -21.94 8.03
N GLY A 253 14.55 -22.65 8.82
CA GLY A 253 15.91 -23.04 8.41
C GLY A 253 16.90 -21.87 8.35
N ILE A 254 16.66 -20.80 9.12
CA ILE A 254 17.47 -19.57 9.05
C ILE A 254 18.96 -19.85 9.25
N ARG A 255 19.28 -20.77 10.18
CA ARG A 255 20.66 -21.13 10.50
C ARG A 255 21.35 -21.91 9.39
N GLU A 256 20.67 -22.82 8.70
CA GLU A 256 21.25 -23.50 7.53
C GLU A 256 21.41 -22.51 6.37
N LYS A 257 20.36 -21.76 6.03
CA LYS A 257 20.39 -20.81 4.92
C LYS A 257 21.45 -19.72 5.10
N SER A 258 21.70 -19.29 6.34
CA SER A 258 22.75 -18.33 6.66
C SER A 258 24.17 -18.88 6.52
N LYS A 259 24.36 -20.19 6.72
CA LYS A 259 25.67 -20.82 6.47
C LYS A 259 25.96 -20.93 4.98
N ASP A 260 24.92 -21.20 4.18
CA ASP A 260 25.06 -21.44 2.74
C ASP A 260 25.17 -20.12 1.95
N HIS A 261 24.50 -19.05 2.39
CA HIS A 261 24.36 -17.81 1.62
C HIS A 261 24.89 -16.56 2.36
N GLY A 262 25.62 -16.73 3.47
CA GLY A 262 26.08 -15.63 4.32
C GLY A 262 24.94 -15.00 5.14
N SER A 263 25.14 -13.84 5.78
CA SER A 263 24.08 -13.20 6.59
C SER A 263 23.08 -12.38 5.78
N ASN A 264 23.32 -12.19 4.47
CA ASN A 264 22.59 -11.25 3.62
C ASN A 264 21.38 -11.88 2.89
N TRP A 265 21.14 -13.19 3.01
CA TRP A 265 20.02 -13.84 2.31
C TRP A 265 18.62 -13.53 2.88
N LEU A 266 18.58 -12.87 4.05
CA LEU A 266 17.36 -12.38 4.70
C LEU A 266 17.06 -10.90 4.38
N MET A 267 17.96 -10.21 3.66
CA MET A 267 17.69 -8.89 3.08
C MET A 267 16.99 -9.05 1.74
#